data_AF-A0A495JCE0-F1
#
_entry.id   AF-A0A495JCE0-F1
#
_cell.length_a   1.000
_cell.length_b   1.000
_cell.length_c   1.000
_cell.angle_alpha   90.00
_cell.angle_beta   90.00
_cell.angle_gamma   90.00
#
_symmetry.space_group_name_H-M   'P 1'
#
loop_
_entity.id
_entity.type
_entity.pdbx_description
1 polymer ?
#
loop_
_entity_poly.entity_id
_entity_poly.type
_entity_poly.pdbx_seq_one_letter_code
_entity_poly.pdbx_strand_id
1 'polypeptide(L)'
;MRGHRWVTLVAGVTLALGGLVGVAANPAAADPPGGTLRGVYYDGQFCNSYGSEGAATGLWSWYYCEYRPNGTSGPGFYFLWTFTY
;
A
#
# COMPACT_ATOMS: atom_id res chain seq x y z
N MET A 1 1.45 -38.52 -29.95
CA MET A 1 0.45 -37.44 -30.14
C MET A 1 -0.02 -36.95 -28.77
N ARG A 2 -0.36 -35.66 -28.70
CA ARG A 2 -0.65 -34.79 -27.53
C ARG A 2 -1.73 -35.30 -26.57
N GLY A 3 -1.71 -34.78 -25.34
CA GLY A 3 -2.92 -34.73 -24.50
C GLY A 3 -2.70 -34.28 -23.06
N HIS A 4 -2.77 -32.97 -22.81
CA HIS A 4 -2.83 -32.38 -21.47
C HIS A 4 -4.11 -32.79 -20.72
N ARG A 5 -4.00 -33.08 -19.43
CA ARG A 5 -5.11 -32.92 -18.47
C ARG A 5 -4.61 -32.19 -17.24
N TRP A 6 -4.85 -30.89 -17.25
CA TRP A 6 -4.77 -30.01 -16.10
C TRP A 6 -5.81 -30.44 -15.06
N VAL A 7 -5.35 -30.73 -13.84
CA VAL A 7 -6.23 -30.89 -12.68
C VAL A 7 -6.12 -29.62 -11.84
N THR A 8 -7.17 -28.82 -11.92
CA THR A 8 -7.48 -27.69 -11.07
C THR A 8 -7.74 -28.18 -9.65
N LEU A 9 -7.09 -27.62 -8.64
CA LEU A 9 -7.65 -27.58 -7.29
C LEU A 9 -7.35 -26.24 -6.61
N VAL A 10 -8.45 -25.56 -6.33
CA VAL A 10 -8.63 -24.25 -5.71
C VAL A 10 -8.30 -24.36 -4.22
N ALA A 11 -7.49 -23.45 -3.70
CA ALA A 11 -7.46 -23.12 -2.28
C ALA A 11 -7.82 -21.63 -2.16
N GLY A 12 -9.06 -21.38 -1.75
CA GLY A 12 -9.58 -20.04 -1.53
C GLY A 12 -8.90 -19.35 -0.36
N VAL A 13 -8.71 -18.04 -0.50
CA VAL A 13 -8.60 -17.11 0.62
C VAL A 13 -9.50 -15.92 0.29
N THR A 14 -10.72 -15.98 0.81
CA THR A 14 -11.57 -14.80 1.00
C THR A 14 -10.99 -13.99 2.14
N LEU A 15 -10.54 -12.75 1.91
CA LEU A 15 -10.49 -11.69 2.92
C LEU A 15 -10.37 -10.31 2.28
N ALA A 16 -11.25 -9.42 2.75
CA ALA A 16 -11.25 -7.95 2.64
C ALA A 16 -11.75 -7.33 1.32
N LEU A 17 -13.09 -7.26 1.21
CA LEU A 17 -13.78 -6.10 0.65
C LEU A 17 -13.33 -4.85 1.43
N GLY A 18 -12.42 -4.08 0.85
CA GLY A 18 -11.92 -2.83 1.39
C GLY A 18 -11.12 -2.06 0.35
N GLY A 19 -11.78 -1.66 -0.74
CA GLY A 19 -11.22 -0.67 -1.68
C GLY A 19 -10.30 -1.23 -2.76
N LEU A 20 -10.83 -2.11 -3.62
CA LEU A 20 -10.35 -2.26 -5.00
C LEU A 20 -10.66 -0.95 -5.76
N VAL A 21 -9.86 0.10 -5.54
CA VAL A 21 -9.79 1.23 -6.46
C VAL A 21 -8.71 0.91 -7.48
N GLY A 22 -9.08 0.09 -8.46
CA GLY A 22 -8.28 -0.04 -9.67
C GLY A 22 -8.37 1.23 -10.52
N VAL A 23 -7.32 1.45 -11.31
CA VAL A 23 -7.25 2.35 -12.48
C VAL A 23 -6.86 3.81 -12.21
N ALA A 24 -5.62 4.01 -11.79
CA ALA A 24 -4.72 4.97 -12.44
C ALA A 24 -3.29 4.53 -12.11
N ALA A 25 -2.57 3.98 -13.10
CA ALA A 25 -1.14 3.83 -13.03
C ALA A 25 -0.51 5.23 -13.09
N ASN A 26 -0.62 6.00 -12.00
CA ASN A 26 0.37 7.01 -11.71
C ASN A 26 1.71 6.27 -11.68
N PRO A 27 2.78 6.81 -12.30
CA PRO A 27 4.08 6.20 -12.15
C PRO A 27 4.28 6.00 -10.64
N ALA A 28 4.51 4.75 -10.23
CA ALA A 28 4.87 4.45 -8.86
C ALA A 28 6.14 5.27 -8.63
N ALA A 29 5.99 6.47 -8.07
CA ALA A 29 7.10 7.32 -7.72
C ALA A 29 7.96 6.42 -6.84
N ALA A 30 9.21 6.26 -7.27
CA ALA A 30 10.08 5.22 -6.77
C ALA A 30 10.04 5.22 -5.25
N ASP A 31 9.78 4.05 -4.69
CA ASP A 31 9.73 3.84 -3.25
C ASP A 31 11.00 4.45 -2.63
N PRO A 32 10.89 5.29 -1.58
CA PRO A 32 12.06 5.89 -0.97
C PRO A 32 13.05 4.80 -0.56
N PRO A 33 14.36 4.95 -0.83
CA PRO A 33 15.34 3.89 -0.57
C PRO A 33 15.34 3.51 0.91
N GLY A 34 15.08 2.23 1.18
CA GLY A 34 14.95 1.68 2.55
C GLY A 34 13.55 1.80 3.17
N GLY A 35 12.60 2.40 2.47
CA GLY A 35 11.21 2.53 2.91
C GLY A 35 10.34 1.38 2.43
N THR A 36 9.57 0.80 3.33
CA THR A 36 8.54 -0.19 3.01
C THR A 36 7.19 0.51 2.96
N LEU A 37 6.43 0.33 1.87
CA LEU A 37 5.06 0.83 1.79
C LEU A 37 4.18 0.01 2.73
N ARG A 38 3.63 0.66 3.76
CA ARG A 38 2.77 -0.02 4.73
C ARG A 38 1.29 0.06 4.37
N GLY A 39 0.87 1.18 3.80
CA GLY A 39 -0.52 1.42 3.46
C GLY A 39 -0.72 2.73 2.70
N VAL A 40 -1.91 2.89 2.13
CA VAL A 40 -2.33 4.08 1.41
C VAL A 40 -3.63 4.56 2.01
N TYR A 41 -3.67 5.83 2.40
CA TYR A 41 -4.77 6.44 3.16
C TYR A 41 -5.34 7.64 2.41
N TYR A 42 -6.63 7.86 2.51
CA TYR A 42 -7.26 9.07 1.95
C TYR A 42 -7.04 10.29 2.85
N ASP A 43 -6.84 10.05 4.15
CA ASP A 43 -6.71 11.09 5.16
C ASP A 43 -5.27 11.19 5.70
N GLY A 44 -4.71 12.40 5.68
CA GLY A 44 -3.35 12.66 6.09
C GLY A 44 -3.15 12.64 7.61
N GLN A 45 -4.19 12.97 8.39
CA GLN A 45 -4.13 12.87 9.85
C GLN A 45 -4.05 11.41 10.27
N PHE A 46 -4.85 10.54 9.64
CA PHE A 46 -4.81 9.11 9.89
C PHE A 46 -3.45 8.50 9.52
N CYS A 47 -2.88 8.88 8.38
CA CYS A 47 -1.54 8.44 7.99
C CYS A 47 -0.50 8.78 9.08
N ASN A 48 -0.53 10.02 9.59
CA ASN A 48 0.41 10.46 10.62
C ASN A 48 0.14 9.79 11.97
N SER A 49 -1.12 9.64 12.39
CA SER A 49 -1.46 8.97 13.66
C SER A 49 -0.94 7.54 13.65
N TYR A 50 -1.30 6.76 12.63
CA TYR A 50 -0.88 5.36 12.51
C TYR A 50 0.64 5.24 12.39
N GLY A 51 1.27 6.12 11.60
CA GLY A 51 2.73 6.25 11.48
C GLY A 51 3.41 6.52 12.83
N SER A 52 2.90 7.49 13.59
CA SER A 52 3.44 7.89 14.89
C SER A 52 3.28 6.80 15.95
N GLU A 53 2.14 6.12 15.96
CA GLU A 53 1.86 5.01 16.88
C GLU A 53 2.83 3.87 16.65
N GLY A 54 3.01 3.44 15.40
CA GLY A 54 3.94 2.34 15.12
C GLY A 54 5.40 2.70 15.38
N ALA A 55 5.78 3.97 15.26
CA ALA A 55 7.10 4.43 15.69
C ALA A 55 7.24 4.38 17.22
N ALA A 56 6.21 4.82 17.95
CA ALA A 56 6.19 4.78 19.41
C ALA A 56 6.18 3.36 19.97
N THR A 57 5.53 2.41 19.30
CA THR A 57 5.48 0.99 19.70
C THR A 57 6.64 0.15 19.15
N GLY A 58 7.56 0.75 18.39
CA GLY A 58 8.73 0.05 17.84
C GLY A 58 8.42 -0.90 16.68
N LEU A 59 7.30 -0.73 15.97
CA LEU A 59 7.02 -1.46 14.73
C LEU A 59 7.94 -0.99 13.59
N TRP A 60 8.40 0.26 13.65
CA TRP A 60 9.38 0.86 12.74
C TRP A 60 10.16 1.95 13.47
N SER A 61 11.40 2.21 13.03
CA SER A 61 12.27 3.27 13.57
C SER A 61 11.81 4.66 13.12
N TRP A 62 11.29 4.79 11.90
CA TRP A 62 10.82 6.05 11.34
C TRP A 62 9.66 5.83 10.36
N TYR A 63 8.85 6.87 10.14
CA TYR A 63 7.77 6.86 9.15
C TYR A 63 7.70 8.15 8.34
N TYR A 64 7.13 8.06 7.14
CA TYR A 64 6.92 9.18 6.25
C TYR A 64 5.58 9.05 5.53
N CYS A 65 4.75 10.09 5.60
CA CYS A 65 3.48 10.16 4.89
C CYS A 65 3.65 11.01 3.64
N GLU A 66 3.66 10.37 2.48
CA GLU A 66 3.80 11.03 1.19
C GLU A 66 2.44 11.30 0.57
N TYR A 67 2.08 12.57 0.37
CA TYR A 67 0.87 12.91 -0.39
C TYR A 67 1.15 12.81 -1.89
N ARG A 68 0.42 11.93 -2.58
CA ARG A 68 0.44 11.82 -4.05
C ARG A 68 -0.93 12.17 -4.62
N PRO A 69 -1.04 13.23 -5.44
CA PRO A 69 -2.28 13.56 -6.12
C PRO A 69 -2.67 12.46 -7.13
N ASN A 70 -3.95 12.08 -7.17
CA ASN A 70 -4.47 11.22 -8.23
C ASN A 70 -4.87 12.10 -9.42
N GLY A 71 -3.96 12.27 -10.37
CA GLY A 71 -4.15 13.13 -11.55
C GLY A 71 -4.03 14.62 -11.27
N THR A 72 -4.36 15.44 -12.26
CA THR A 72 -4.15 16.90 -12.27
C THR A 72 -5.09 17.67 -11.35
N SER A 73 -6.19 17.05 -10.89
CA SER A 73 -7.23 17.72 -10.10
C SER A 73 -8.02 16.78 -9.17
N GLY A 74 -7.62 15.50 -9.08
CA GLY A 74 -8.31 14.52 -8.24
C GLY A 74 -7.79 14.55 -6.80
N PRO A 75 -8.58 14.01 -5.85
CA PRO A 75 -8.12 13.85 -4.47
C PRO A 75 -6.87 12.95 -4.46
N GLY A 76 -5.84 13.38 -3.75
CA GLY A 76 -4.63 12.57 -3.57
C GLY A 76 -4.78 11.54 -2.48
N PHE A 77 -3.81 10.65 -2.42
CA PHE A 77 -3.68 9.66 -1.36
C PHE A 77 -2.37 9.88 -0.61
N TYR A 78 -2.39 9.55 0.67
CA TYR A 78 -1.24 9.55 1.56
C TYR A 78 -0.65 8.15 1.64
N PHE A 79 0.56 7.98 1.12
CA PHE A 79 1.31 6.74 1.15
C PHE A 79 2.15 6.73 2.43
N LEU A 80 1.89 5.76 3.30
CA LEU A 80 2.68 5.57 4.52
C LEU A 80 3.88 4.69 4.21
N TRP A 81 5.04 5.31 4.26
CA TRP A 81 6.34 4.67 4.19
C TRP A 81 6.89 4.46 5.60
N THR A 82 7.36 3.26 5.89
CA THR A 82 7.95 2.91 7.19
C THR A 82 9.37 2.40 7.01
N PHE A 83 10.25 2.70 7.96
CA PHE A 83 11.67 2.37 7.88
C PHE A 83 12.17 1.73 9.18
N THR A 84 13.01 0.70 9.07
CA THR A 84 13.41 -0.16 10.19
C THR A 84 14.92 -0.16 10.44
N TYR A 85 15.61 0.97 10.20
CA TYR A 85 17.06 1.09 10.37
C TYR A 85 17.52 0.70 11.78
#